data_AF-A0A1M5LUD8-F1
#
_entry.id   AF-A0A1M5LUD8-F1
#
_cell.length_a   1.000
_cell.length_b   1.000
_cell.length_c   1.000
_cell.angle_alpha   90.00
_cell.angle_beta   90.00
_cell.angle_gamma   90.00
#
_symmetry.space_group_name_H-M   'P 1'
#
loop_
_entity.id
_entity.type
_entity.pdbx_description
1 polymer ?
#
loop_
_entity_poly.entity_id
_entity_poly.type
_entity_poly.pdbx_seq_one_letter_code
_entity_poly.pdbx_strand_id
1 'polypeptide(L)'
;MKKLIDKYVAGENNRYVIKAAYILRDTVKVLGTNSGVPPISFAFFYDDLDKPKTGGTGHTINVCERNDVPFLTQQEWMNWLE
;
A
#
# COMPACT_ATOMS: atom_id res chain seq x y z
N MET A 1 7.93 -12.45 -0.14
CA MET A 1 8.19 -11.02 0.12
C MET A 1 9.67 -10.73 0.42
N LYS A 2 10.34 -11.45 1.35
CA LYS A 2 11.78 -11.29 1.66
C LYS A 2 12.66 -11.05 0.41
N LYS A 3 12.62 -11.99 -0.54
CA LYS A 3 13.41 -11.92 -1.78
C LYS A 3 13.19 -10.66 -2.64
N LEU A 4 12.07 -9.95 -2.53
CA LEU A 4 11.75 -8.81 -3.40
C LEU A 4 12.36 -7.50 -2.86
N ILE A 5 12.22 -7.27 -1.55
CA ILE A 5 12.79 -6.12 -0.86
C ILE A 5 14.31 -6.25 -0.78
N ASP A 6 14.82 -7.45 -0.50
CA ASP A 6 16.26 -7.71 -0.44
C ASP A 6 16.94 -7.35 -1.77
N LYS A 7 16.31 -7.69 -2.90
CA LYS A 7 16.79 -7.34 -4.26
C LYS A 7 16.76 -5.84 -4.53
N TYR A 8 15.75 -5.14 -4.03
CA TYR A 8 15.66 -3.68 -4.14
C TYR A 8 16.76 -2.98 -3.35
N VAL A 9 16.98 -3.39 -2.10
CA VAL A 9 18.05 -2.85 -1.26
C VAL A 9 19.44 -3.14 -1.84
N ALA A 10 19.60 -4.29 -2.50
CA ALA A 10 20.84 -4.65 -3.20
C ALA A 10 21.08 -3.86 -4.52
N GLY A 11 20.15 -2.99 -4.95
CA GLY A 11 20.29 -2.18 -6.15
C GLY A 11 20.11 -2.94 -7.47
N GLU A 12 19.48 -4.13 -7.45
CA GLU A 12 19.19 -4.87 -8.69
C GLU A 12 18.15 -4.12 -9.54
N ASN A 13 18.38 -3.96 -10.84
CA ASN A 13 17.41 -3.31 -11.75
C ASN A 13 16.61 -4.34 -12.55
N ASN A 14 15.50 -4.83 -11.99
CA ASN A 14 14.53 -5.65 -12.72
C ASN A 14 13.08 -5.23 -12.44
N ARG A 15 12.13 -5.72 -13.24
CA ARG A 15 10.69 -5.40 -13.10
C ARG A 15 10.08 -5.72 -11.72
N TYR A 16 10.65 -6.70 -11.01
CA TYR A 16 10.20 -7.08 -9.67
C TYR A 16 10.67 -6.10 -8.62
N VAL A 17 11.81 -5.46 -8.84
CA VAL A 17 12.39 -4.44 -7.97
C VAL A 17 11.61 -3.13 -8.03
N ILE A 18 11.07 -2.77 -9.20
CA ILE A 18 10.15 -1.62 -9.34
C ILE A 18 8.90 -1.81 -8.46
N LYS A 19 8.34 -3.03 -8.40
CA LYS A 19 7.19 -3.34 -7.52
C LYS A 19 7.56 -3.24 -6.03
N ALA A 20 8.80 -3.60 -5.65
CA ALA A 20 9.27 -3.46 -4.28
C ALA A 20 9.31 -1.99 -3.84
N ALA A 21 9.76 -1.09 -4.73
CA ALA A 21 9.79 0.34 -4.47
C ALA A 21 8.38 0.91 -4.20
N TYR A 22 7.37 0.48 -4.96
CA TYR A 22 5.98 0.91 -4.73
C TYR A 22 5.43 0.43 -3.39
N ILE A 23 5.65 -0.83 -3.06
CA ILE A 23 5.24 -1.41 -1.76
C ILE A 23 5.90 -0.64 -0.60
N LEU A 24 7.21 -0.39 -0.69
CA LEU A 24 7.94 0.33 0.34
C LEU A 24 7.43 1.77 0.47
N ARG A 25 7.28 2.47 -0.66
CA ARG A 25 6.77 3.84 -0.71
C ARG A 25 5.39 3.94 -0.06
N ASP A 26 4.47 3.05 -0.41
CA ASP A 26 3.10 3.12 0.08
C ASP A 26 3.02 2.76 1.57
N THR A 27 3.87 1.83 2.04
CA THR A 27 4.06 1.56 3.47
C THR A 27 4.56 2.81 4.21
N VAL A 28 5.57 3.50 3.66
CA VAL A 28 6.11 4.74 4.22
C VAL A 28 5.06 5.84 4.29
N LYS A 29 4.16 5.95 3.30
CA LYS A 29 3.05 6.90 3.39
C LYS A 29 2.12 6.56 4.56
N VAL A 30 1.77 5.30 4.73
CA VAL A 30 0.86 4.88 5.81
C VAL A 30 1.47 5.15 7.18
N LEU A 31 2.71 4.72 7.39
CA LEU A 31 3.36 4.76 8.72
C LEU A 31 4.09 6.07 9.01
N GLY A 32 4.40 6.84 7.97
CA GLY A 32 5.34 7.95 8.07
C GLY A 32 6.77 7.48 8.35
N THR A 33 7.66 8.45 8.56
CA THR A 33 9.06 8.27 8.97
C THR A 33 9.50 9.45 9.83
N ASN A 34 10.50 9.21 10.68
CA ASN A 34 11.16 10.26 11.45
C ASN A 34 12.01 11.21 10.58
N SER A 35 12.08 10.98 9.27
CA SER A 35 12.84 11.78 8.29
C SER A 35 11.98 12.84 7.61
N GLY A 36 10.80 13.17 8.15
CA GLY A 36 9.96 14.28 7.69
C GLY A 36 8.75 13.89 6.85
N VAL A 37 8.39 12.61 6.80
CA VAL A 37 7.14 12.15 6.19
C VAL A 37 6.16 11.80 7.30
N PRO A 38 5.11 12.59 7.56
CA PRO A 38 4.12 12.23 8.56
C PRO A 38 3.25 11.03 8.09
N PRO A 39 2.74 10.21 9.02
CA PRO A 39 1.75 9.18 8.68
C PRO A 39 0.47 9.82 8.15
N ILE A 40 -0.25 9.11 7.28
CA ILE A 40 -1.58 9.54 6.85
C ILE A 40 -2.61 9.33 7.97
N SER A 41 -3.62 10.20 8.01
CA SER A 41 -4.77 10.03 8.91
C SER A 41 -5.85 9.13 8.34
N PHE A 42 -5.87 8.93 7.02
CA PHE A 42 -6.92 8.20 6.32
C PHE A 42 -6.45 7.77 4.93
N ALA A 43 -6.95 6.64 4.41
CA ALA A 43 -6.65 6.14 3.06
C ALA A 43 -7.91 5.91 2.21
N PHE A 44 -7.83 6.20 0.91
CA PHE A 44 -8.91 5.97 -0.04
C PHE A 44 -8.43 5.06 -1.17
N PHE A 45 -9.03 3.89 -1.28
CA PHE A 45 -8.58 2.84 -2.21
C PHE A 45 -9.54 2.65 -3.37
N TYR A 46 -8.95 2.49 -4.55
CA TYR A 46 -9.57 1.92 -5.74
C TYR A 46 -9.03 0.50 -5.90
N ASP A 47 -9.90 -0.49 -6.05
CA ASP A 47 -9.53 -1.91 -5.95
C ASP A 47 -10.19 -2.73 -7.06
N ASP A 48 -9.56 -3.86 -7.38
CA ASP A 48 -10.17 -4.86 -8.26
C ASP A 48 -11.24 -5.61 -7.47
N LEU A 49 -12.52 -5.32 -7.75
CA LEU A 49 -13.65 -5.92 -7.02
C LEU A 49 -13.80 -7.43 -7.27
N ASP A 50 -13.23 -7.97 -8.35
CA ASP A 50 -13.22 -9.42 -8.59
C ASP A 50 -12.14 -10.12 -7.74
N LYS A 51 -11.10 -9.38 -7.33
CA LYS A 51 -9.97 -9.87 -6.52
C LYS A 51 -9.54 -8.84 -5.47
N PRO A 52 -10.44 -8.49 -4.52
CA PRO A 52 -10.20 -7.39 -3.59
C PRO A 52 -9.05 -7.73 -2.65
N LYS A 53 -8.38 -6.69 -2.18
CA LYS A 53 -7.27 -6.76 -1.22
C LYS A 53 -6.13 -7.67 -1.70
N THR A 54 -5.88 -7.74 -3.01
CA THR A 54 -4.74 -8.47 -3.58
C THR A 54 -3.68 -7.53 -4.17
N GLY A 55 -2.49 -8.07 -4.44
CA GLY A 55 -1.40 -7.30 -5.06
C GLY A 55 -0.87 -6.15 -4.19
N GLY A 56 -0.49 -5.05 -4.83
CA GLY A 56 0.06 -3.86 -4.15
C GLY A 56 -0.99 -3.11 -3.32
N THR A 57 -2.18 -2.91 -3.87
CA THR A 57 -3.32 -2.31 -3.16
C THR A 57 -3.66 -3.10 -1.91
N GLY A 58 -3.81 -4.43 -2.05
CA GLY A 58 -4.04 -5.32 -0.93
C GLY A 58 -2.95 -5.25 0.15
N HIS A 59 -1.68 -5.13 -0.27
CA HIS A 59 -0.60 -4.93 0.70
C HIS A 59 -0.79 -3.65 1.51
N THR A 60 -1.07 -2.52 0.86
CA THR A 60 -1.26 -1.23 1.53
C THR A 60 -2.50 -1.25 2.44
N ILE A 61 -3.61 -1.86 2.02
CA ILE A 61 -4.80 -2.07 2.87
C ILE A 61 -4.43 -2.86 4.13
N ASN A 62 -3.66 -3.95 4.00
CA ASN A 62 -3.20 -4.72 5.15
C ASN A 62 -2.29 -3.91 6.09
N VAL A 63 -1.50 -2.96 5.57
CA VAL A 63 -0.70 -2.05 6.41
C VAL A 63 -1.62 -1.10 7.17
N CYS A 64 -2.66 -0.54 6.54
CA CYS A 64 -3.66 0.28 7.22
C CYS A 64 -4.37 -0.50 8.34
N GLU A 65 -4.89 -1.70 8.04
CA GLU A 65 -5.56 -2.58 9.01
C GLU A 65 -4.70 -2.90 10.23
N ARG A 66 -3.40 -3.15 10.03
CA ARG A 66 -2.47 -3.50 11.13
C ARG A 66 -2.03 -2.33 12.00
N ASN A 67 -2.23 -1.10 11.54
CA ASN A 67 -1.77 0.11 12.21
C ASN A 67 -2.94 1.04 12.56
N ASP A 68 -4.16 0.50 12.56
CA ASP A 68 -5.39 1.22 12.91
C ASP A 68 -5.59 2.52 12.11
N VAL A 69 -5.11 2.55 10.86
CA VAL A 69 -5.32 3.67 9.95
C VAL A 69 -6.66 3.46 9.24
N PRO A 70 -7.65 4.36 9.43
CA PRO A 70 -8.95 4.21 8.79
C PRO A 70 -8.83 4.33 7.27
N PHE A 71 -9.65 3.59 6.56
CA PHE A 71 -9.66 3.62 5.10
C PHE A 71 -11.06 3.37 4.53
N LEU A 72 -11.24 3.75 3.27
CA LEU A 72 -12.39 3.36 2.46
C LEU A 72 -11.92 2.63 1.20
N THR A 73 -12.72 1.68 0.78
CA THR A 73 -12.55 0.85 -0.41
C THR A 73 -13.58 1.22 -1.46
N GLN A 74 -13.31 0.81 -2.71
CA GLN A 74 -14.20 1.01 -3.84
C GLN A 74 -15.64 0.59 -3.58
N GLN A 75 -15.84 -0.52 -2.88
CA GLN A 75 -17.18 -0.98 -2.56
C GLN A 75 -17.95 0.00 -1.66
N GLU A 76 -17.27 0.64 -0.71
CA GLU A 76 -17.93 1.52 0.27
C GLU A 76 -18.29 2.87 -0.33
N TRP A 77 -17.36 3.51 -1.06
CA TRP A 77 -17.62 4.84 -1.63
C TRP A 77 -18.48 4.79 -2.90
N MET A 78 -18.54 3.66 -3.61
CA MET A 78 -19.49 3.49 -4.71
C MET A 78 -20.94 3.51 -4.23
N ASN A 79 -21.21 3.03 -3.01
CA ASN A 79 -22.54 3.10 -2.39
C ASN A 79 -22.99 4.54 -2.07
N TRP A 80 -22.11 5.55 -2.19
CA TRP A 80 -22.47 6.96 -1.98
C TRP A 80 -23.06 7.62 -3.22
N LEU A 81 -22.95 6.97 -4.38
CA LEU A 81 -23.44 7.49 -5.67
C LEU A 81 -24.87 7.03 -5.98
N GLU A 82 -25.45 6.17 -5.14
CA GLU A 82 -26.85 5.75 -5.17
C GLU A 82 -27.75 6.76 -4.45
#